data_AF-A0A4V0I6T2-F1
#
_entry.id   AF-A0A4V0I6T2-F1
#
_cell.length_a   1.000
_cell.length_b   1.000
_cell.length_c   1.000
_cell.angle_alpha   90.00
_cell.angle_beta   90.00
_cell.angle_gamma   90.00
#
_symmetry.space_group_name_H-M   'P 1'
#
loop_
_entity.id
_entity.type
_entity.pdbx_description
1 polymer ?
#
loop_
_entity_poly.entity_id
_entity_poly.type
_entity_poly.pdbx_seq_one_letter_code
_entity_poly.pdbx_strand_id
1 'polypeptide(L)'
;MTRTALALLTGGLLAAPVLGATPDPKDLVVPASELSKARDLVRKLGSELYREREEAFLELGKMGRLARPVLLDAAATDADPEVRFRTARLLPKAGADELAARLATFLADTDGKFDHDLPGLKQFRTLVGRDDKARALFVEVVKSPYNLEMLQAVDRGPTEGGRAISDRRNLLWNKMQHRNFNGRVSPPEQATLPDLACLFFAEAVVPSKEIPRGMFNHVTGAMFLQQPASMSALTNGSAAHSEAYKRIVGQWLESRDDPNDLNQLAHVVGNQGPLRNFPQSLPLLRRIVTTEGVYGYAKGQALMFLTQQRGKEEVPFLTTLLNNDTLVTSVWFGNVGGKINQNVQHQCLLRDVALAMLVTQTGQKMRDYGFLFPQGQGEPNAQSIGYGNYAFPTDEARAAGMVKFGFWKLKQSLKEPAPAPAKDAPVPAPGK
;
A
#
# COMPACT_ATOMS: atom_id res chain seq x y z
N MET A 1 12.79 38.63 26.14
CA MET A 1 12.17 37.50 26.87
C MET A 1 10.67 37.73 26.89
N THR A 2 9.94 37.16 25.94
CA THR A 2 8.49 37.30 25.84
C THR A 2 7.95 35.95 25.36
N ARG A 3 7.33 35.22 26.30
CA ARG A 3 6.75 33.90 26.07
C ARG A 3 5.31 34.09 25.57
N THR A 4 5.08 33.79 24.31
CA THR A 4 3.75 33.68 23.72
C THR A 4 3.25 32.26 23.96
N ALA A 5 2.27 32.08 24.84
CA ALA A 5 1.60 30.82 25.06
C ALA A 5 0.57 30.61 23.93
N LEU A 6 0.78 29.59 23.10
CA LEU A 6 -0.14 29.17 22.07
C LEU A 6 -1.17 28.21 22.69
N ALA A 7 -2.41 28.67 22.84
CA ALA A 7 -3.52 27.84 23.29
C ALA A 7 -3.95 26.91 22.15
N LEU A 8 -3.72 25.60 22.33
CA LEU A 8 -4.29 24.54 21.50
C LEU A 8 -5.79 24.44 21.77
N LEU A 9 -6.59 24.94 20.84
CA LEU A 9 -8.03 24.66 20.75
C LEU A 9 -8.20 23.23 20.22
N THR A 10 -8.27 22.25 21.13
CA THR A 10 -8.78 20.92 20.85
C THR A 10 -10.29 21.02 20.59
N GLY A 11 -10.66 21.18 19.32
CA GLY A 11 -12.05 21.08 18.87
C GLY A 11 -12.53 19.63 18.96
N GLY A 12 -12.95 19.22 20.16
CA GLY A 12 -13.74 18.00 20.32
C GLY A 12 -15.12 18.22 19.70
N LEU A 13 -15.36 17.60 18.54
CA LEU A 13 -16.72 17.42 18.05
C LEU A 13 -17.47 16.57 19.09
N LEU A 14 -18.37 17.20 19.83
CA LEU A 14 -19.39 16.51 20.59
C LEU A 14 -20.26 15.74 19.60
N ALA A 15 -20.05 14.43 19.53
CA ALA A 15 -20.97 13.51 18.89
C ALA A 15 -22.30 13.60 19.63
N ALA A 16 -23.30 14.25 19.03
CA ALA A 16 -24.67 14.07 19.48
C ALA A 16 -24.98 12.56 19.39
N PRO A 17 -25.54 11.94 20.45
CA PRO A 17 -25.94 10.54 20.38
C PRO A 17 -27.01 10.43 19.30
N VAL A 18 -26.65 9.81 18.17
CA VAL A 18 -27.62 9.41 17.15
C VAL A 18 -28.59 8.48 17.87
N LEU A 19 -29.85 8.90 18.03
CA LEU A 19 -30.92 8.03 18.49
C LEU A 19 -30.95 6.79 17.58
N GLY A 20 -30.42 5.69 18.12
CA GLY A 20 -30.49 4.29 17.67
C GLY A 20 -30.63 4.05 16.17
N ALA A 21 -29.60 4.33 15.37
CA ALA A 21 -29.53 3.72 14.05
C ALA A 21 -29.60 2.20 14.22
N THR A 22 -30.59 1.57 13.58
CA THR A 22 -30.73 0.12 13.56
C THR A 22 -29.60 -0.52 12.77
N PRO A 23 -29.05 -1.67 13.24
CA PRO A 23 -27.99 -2.38 12.54
C PRO A 23 -28.47 -3.13 11.28
N ASP A 24 -29.78 -3.32 11.09
CA ASP A 24 -30.33 -4.04 9.92
C ASP A 24 -30.53 -3.09 8.72
N PRO A 25 -29.81 -3.30 7.59
CA PRO A 25 -29.99 -2.51 6.37
C PRO A 25 -31.41 -2.57 5.80
N LYS A 26 -32.19 -3.59 6.12
CA LYS A 26 -33.59 -3.70 5.68
C LYS A 26 -34.46 -2.59 6.24
N ASP A 27 -34.11 -2.04 7.39
CA ASP A 27 -34.85 -0.92 7.98
C ASP A 27 -34.59 0.40 7.26
N LEU A 28 -33.61 0.46 6.35
CA LEU A 28 -33.37 1.61 5.49
C LEU A 28 -34.33 1.68 4.30
N VAL A 29 -35.10 0.61 4.02
CA VAL A 29 -36.07 0.58 2.92
C VAL A 29 -37.06 1.72 3.06
N VAL A 30 -37.22 2.51 2.00
CA VAL A 30 -38.14 3.65 1.98
C VAL A 30 -39.59 3.14 1.94
N PRO A 31 -40.45 3.55 2.88
CA PRO A 31 -41.86 3.15 2.88
C PRO A 31 -42.59 3.56 1.59
N ALA A 32 -43.54 2.74 1.14
CA ALA A 32 -44.31 3.01 -0.09
C ALA A 32 -45.08 4.34 -0.04
N SER A 33 -45.53 4.77 1.14
CA SER A 33 -46.17 6.06 1.36
C SER A 33 -45.25 7.24 1.04
N GLU A 34 -43.99 7.18 1.48
CA GLU A 34 -42.98 8.20 1.20
C GLU A 34 -42.61 8.22 -0.30
N LEU A 35 -42.50 7.05 -0.93
CA LEU A 35 -42.29 6.97 -2.39
C LEU A 35 -43.45 7.58 -3.17
N SER A 36 -44.70 7.33 -2.75
CA SER A 36 -45.88 7.95 -3.37
C SER A 36 -45.85 9.47 -3.23
N LYS A 37 -45.58 9.97 -2.03
CA LYS A 37 -45.44 11.40 -1.76
C LYS A 37 -44.35 12.05 -2.62
N ALA A 38 -43.19 11.39 -2.75
CA ALA A 38 -42.11 11.88 -3.59
C ALA A 38 -42.51 11.95 -5.07
N ARG A 39 -43.24 10.95 -5.60
CA ARG A 39 -43.74 10.98 -6.99
C ARG A 39 -44.70 12.15 -7.25
N ASP A 40 -45.60 12.42 -6.31
CA ASP A 40 -46.53 13.54 -6.44
C ASP A 40 -45.81 14.89 -6.41
N LEU A 41 -44.78 15.03 -5.56
CA LEU A 41 -43.94 16.23 -5.55
C LEU A 41 -43.11 16.37 -6.83
N VAL A 42 -42.56 15.27 -7.37
CA VAL A 42 -41.84 15.31 -8.65
C VAL A 42 -42.76 15.76 -9.78
N ARG A 43 -44.02 15.27 -9.84
CA ARG A 43 -45.00 15.75 -10.82
C ARG A 43 -45.23 17.27 -10.71
N LYS A 44 -45.24 17.82 -9.50
CA LYS A 44 -45.39 19.26 -9.27
C LYS A 44 -44.17 20.09 -9.68
N LEU A 45 -42.99 19.48 -9.88
CA LEU A 45 -41.83 20.20 -10.44
C LEU A 45 -42.06 20.64 -11.88
N GLY A 46 -42.97 19.98 -12.61
CA GLY A 46 -43.40 20.37 -13.97
C GLY A 46 -44.66 21.25 -13.99
N SER A 47 -45.11 21.77 -12.84
CA SER A 47 -46.28 22.65 -12.81
C SER A 47 -46.02 23.94 -13.57
N GLU A 48 -47.02 24.48 -14.27
CA GLU A 48 -46.96 25.81 -14.90
C GLU A 48 -46.79 26.93 -13.86
N LEU A 49 -47.29 26.70 -12.64
CA LEU A 49 -47.22 27.66 -11.54
C LEU A 49 -45.84 27.60 -10.87
N TYR A 50 -45.06 28.66 -11.05
CA TYR A 50 -43.72 28.79 -10.45
C TYR A 50 -43.70 28.48 -8.95
N ARG A 51 -44.71 28.97 -8.21
CA ARG A 51 -44.83 28.76 -6.77
C ARG A 51 -44.93 27.27 -6.40
N GLU A 52 -45.70 26.50 -7.16
CA GLU A 52 -45.84 25.06 -6.91
C GLU A 52 -44.54 24.30 -7.19
N ARG A 53 -43.79 24.71 -8.23
CA ARG A 53 -42.48 24.13 -8.55
C ARG A 53 -41.49 24.35 -7.42
N GLU A 54 -41.41 25.58 -6.90
CA GLU A 54 -40.48 25.91 -5.82
C GLU A 54 -40.85 25.22 -4.50
N GLU A 55 -42.14 25.19 -4.14
CA GLU A 55 -42.60 24.46 -2.95
C GLU A 55 -42.28 22.97 -3.06
N ALA A 56 -42.54 22.34 -4.22
CA ALA A 56 -42.20 20.95 -4.45
C ALA A 56 -40.70 20.67 -4.38
N PHE A 57 -39.88 21.56 -4.95
CA PHE A 57 -38.42 21.46 -4.91
C PHE A 57 -37.89 21.49 -3.47
N LEU A 58 -38.40 22.42 -2.65
CA LEU A 58 -38.03 22.53 -1.24
C LEU A 58 -38.47 21.30 -0.43
N GLU A 59 -39.69 20.80 -0.64
CA GLU A 59 -40.19 19.62 0.07
C GLU A 59 -39.41 18.35 -0.30
N LEU A 60 -39.09 18.14 -1.59
CA LEU A 60 -38.20 17.04 -2.01
C LEU A 60 -36.80 17.18 -1.39
N GLY A 61 -36.28 18.41 -1.29
CA GLY A 61 -35.01 18.69 -0.63
C GLY A 61 -35.01 18.44 0.89
N LYS A 62 -36.18 18.51 1.54
CA LYS A 62 -36.37 18.13 2.96
C LYS A 62 -36.52 16.61 3.14
N MET A 63 -37.15 15.93 2.19
CA MET A 63 -37.28 14.46 2.20
C MET A 63 -35.92 13.75 2.14
N GLY A 64 -34.92 14.36 1.49
CA GLY A 64 -33.55 13.85 1.46
C GLY A 64 -33.49 12.43 0.90
N ARG A 65 -32.96 11.48 1.67
CA ARG A 65 -32.84 10.07 1.26
C ARG A 65 -34.17 9.44 0.85
N LEU A 66 -35.29 9.84 1.46
CA LEU A 66 -36.61 9.24 1.22
C LEU A 66 -37.11 9.52 -0.22
N ALA A 67 -36.71 10.65 -0.80
CA ALA A 67 -37.05 10.99 -2.18
C ALA A 67 -36.06 10.40 -3.20
N ARG A 68 -34.86 9.95 -2.76
CA ARG A 68 -33.76 9.56 -3.66
C ARG A 68 -34.17 8.58 -4.77
N PRO A 69 -34.89 7.46 -4.50
CA PRO A 69 -35.24 6.51 -5.56
C PRO A 69 -36.07 7.16 -6.67
N VAL A 70 -37.03 8.01 -6.30
CA VAL A 70 -37.91 8.71 -7.24
C VAL A 70 -37.16 9.81 -8.00
N LEU A 71 -36.28 10.56 -7.31
CA LEU A 71 -35.43 11.57 -7.95
C LEU A 71 -34.49 10.95 -8.99
N LEU A 72 -33.94 9.76 -8.70
CA LEU A 72 -33.00 9.08 -9.58
C LEU A 72 -33.69 8.63 -10.88
N ASP A 73 -34.88 8.02 -10.74
CA ASP A 73 -35.70 7.61 -11.87
C ASP A 73 -36.09 8.82 -12.73
N ALA A 74 -36.69 9.84 -12.12
CA ALA A 74 -37.14 11.03 -12.82
C ALA A 74 -36.01 11.81 -13.51
N ALA A 75 -34.82 11.90 -12.90
CA ALA A 75 -33.67 12.54 -13.54
C ALA A 75 -33.24 11.85 -14.84
N ALA A 76 -33.45 10.53 -14.95
CA ALA A 76 -33.06 9.73 -16.10
C ALA A 76 -34.18 9.60 -17.15
N THR A 77 -35.44 9.53 -16.72
CA THR A 77 -36.55 9.06 -17.58
C THR A 77 -37.68 10.05 -17.78
N ASP A 78 -37.79 11.12 -16.99
CA ASP A 78 -38.91 12.06 -17.12
C ASP A 78 -38.90 12.76 -18.49
N ALA A 79 -40.08 12.97 -19.08
CA ALA A 79 -40.21 13.60 -20.39
C ALA A 79 -39.86 15.10 -20.34
N ASP A 80 -40.16 15.79 -19.24
CA ASP A 80 -39.92 17.22 -19.07
C ASP A 80 -38.44 17.49 -18.73
N PRO A 81 -37.70 18.23 -19.58
CA PRO A 81 -36.32 18.63 -19.29
C PRO A 81 -36.15 19.42 -17.99
N GLU A 82 -37.13 20.24 -17.59
CA GLU A 82 -37.07 21.02 -16.35
C GLU A 82 -37.17 20.10 -15.13
N VAL A 83 -38.06 19.10 -15.18
CA VAL A 83 -38.14 18.07 -14.13
C VAL A 83 -36.83 17.32 -14.03
N ARG A 84 -36.26 16.83 -15.15
CA ARG A 84 -34.95 16.14 -15.16
C ARG A 84 -33.84 17.00 -14.55
N PHE A 85 -33.79 18.28 -14.91
CA PHE A 85 -32.78 19.21 -14.40
C PHE A 85 -32.93 19.42 -12.89
N ARG A 86 -34.14 19.68 -12.40
CA ARG A 86 -34.40 19.93 -10.98
C ARG A 86 -34.16 18.70 -10.11
N THR A 87 -34.60 17.52 -10.55
CA THR A 87 -34.34 16.28 -9.82
C THR A 87 -32.84 15.98 -9.76
N ALA A 88 -32.11 16.18 -10.87
CA ALA A 88 -30.65 16.04 -10.89
C ALA A 88 -29.93 16.97 -9.90
N ARG A 89 -30.45 18.19 -9.68
CA ARG A 89 -29.88 19.12 -8.67
C ARG A 89 -30.10 18.67 -7.21
N LEU A 90 -31.15 17.89 -6.94
CA LEU A 90 -31.44 17.37 -5.59
C LEU A 90 -30.66 16.10 -5.27
N LEU A 91 -30.26 15.33 -6.29
CA LEU A 91 -29.59 14.03 -6.13
C LEU A 91 -28.32 14.05 -5.28
N PRO A 92 -27.40 15.02 -5.38
CA PRO A 92 -26.17 15.02 -4.57
C PRO A 92 -26.46 14.99 -3.06
N LYS A 93 -27.40 15.83 -2.60
CA LYS A 93 -27.80 15.88 -1.19
C LYS A 93 -28.52 14.59 -0.79
N ALA A 94 -29.53 14.17 -1.55
CA ALA A 94 -30.27 12.95 -1.26
C ALA A 94 -29.37 11.69 -1.25
N GLY A 95 -28.35 11.66 -2.10
CA GLY A 95 -27.32 10.63 -2.13
C GLY A 95 -26.40 10.66 -0.91
N ALA A 96 -25.98 11.84 -0.46
CA ALA A 96 -25.20 12.00 0.76
C ALA A 96 -25.99 11.56 2.01
N ASP A 97 -27.27 11.92 2.09
CA ASP A 97 -28.16 11.51 3.19
C ASP A 97 -28.37 9.98 3.22
N GLU A 98 -28.53 9.36 2.05
CA GLU A 98 -28.63 7.90 1.92
C GLU A 98 -27.32 7.20 2.35
N LEU A 99 -26.17 7.69 1.89
CA LEU A 99 -24.87 7.15 2.29
C LEU A 99 -24.65 7.29 3.80
N ALA A 100 -24.98 8.45 4.37
CA ALA A 100 -24.87 8.69 5.82
C ALA A 100 -25.74 7.71 6.61
N ALA A 101 -26.96 7.43 6.16
CA ALA A 101 -27.85 6.45 6.80
C ALA A 101 -27.28 5.03 6.72
N ARG A 102 -26.78 4.60 5.56
CA ARG A 102 -26.10 3.30 5.40
C ARG A 102 -24.88 3.16 6.29
N LEU A 103 -24.08 4.21 6.42
CA LEU A 103 -22.90 4.19 7.30
C LEU A 103 -23.26 4.17 8.78
N ALA A 104 -24.33 4.86 9.17
CA ALA A 104 -24.84 4.79 10.55
C ALA A 104 -25.33 3.38 10.89
N THR A 105 -26.10 2.74 10.01
CA THR A 105 -26.52 1.34 10.14
C THR A 105 -25.33 0.37 10.16
N PHE A 106 -24.35 0.59 9.30
CA PHE A 106 -23.11 -0.20 9.29
C PHE A 106 -22.33 -0.08 10.60
N LEU A 107 -22.20 1.13 11.16
CA LEU A 107 -21.56 1.36 12.46
C LEU A 107 -22.31 0.71 13.61
N ALA A 108 -23.65 0.69 13.54
CA ALA A 108 -24.50 0.08 14.54
C ALA A 108 -24.42 -1.46 14.54
N ASP A 109 -24.05 -2.08 13.42
CA ASP A 109 -23.84 -3.54 13.31
C ASP A 109 -22.51 -3.95 13.98
N THR A 110 -22.48 -3.87 15.31
CA THR A 110 -21.29 -4.16 16.12
C THR A 110 -20.82 -5.60 15.96
N ASP A 111 -21.77 -6.52 15.80
CA ASP A 111 -21.54 -7.96 15.66
C ASP A 111 -21.18 -8.39 14.24
N GLY A 112 -21.30 -7.49 13.25
CA GLY A 112 -21.03 -7.78 11.84
C GLY A 112 -21.95 -8.86 11.26
N LYS A 113 -23.19 -8.92 11.75
CA LYS A 113 -24.20 -9.96 11.42
C LYS A 113 -24.89 -9.68 10.10
N PHE A 114 -24.98 -8.41 9.70
CA PHE A 114 -25.70 -8.00 8.52
C PHE A 114 -24.78 -7.82 7.32
N ASP A 115 -25.35 -8.04 6.13
CA ASP A 115 -24.69 -7.72 4.87
C ASP A 115 -25.07 -6.32 4.44
N HIS A 116 -24.08 -5.45 4.29
CA HIS A 116 -24.29 -4.04 4.00
C HIS A 116 -23.88 -3.76 2.55
N ASP A 117 -24.77 -3.14 1.79
CA ASP A 117 -24.52 -2.73 0.41
C ASP A 117 -23.70 -1.43 0.38
N LEU A 118 -22.40 -1.57 0.62
CA LEU A 118 -21.40 -0.50 0.58
C LEU A 118 -20.24 -0.90 -0.36
N PRO A 119 -19.82 -0.01 -1.29
CA PRO A 119 -18.78 -0.34 -2.26
C PRO A 119 -17.46 -0.78 -1.63
N GLY A 120 -16.89 -1.89 -2.11
CA GLY A 120 -15.63 -2.48 -1.64
C GLY A 120 -15.69 -3.10 -0.25
N LEU A 121 -16.83 -3.07 0.46
CA LEU A 121 -16.92 -3.54 1.85
C LEU A 121 -16.63 -5.02 1.99
N LYS A 122 -17.09 -5.85 1.04
CA LYS A 122 -16.90 -7.30 1.08
C LYS A 122 -15.42 -7.66 1.08
N GLN A 123 -14.65 -7.10 0.14
CA GLN A 123 -13.22 -7.29 -0.01
C GLN A 123 -12.47 -6.66 1.17
N PHE A 124 -12.93 -5.50 1.68
CA PHE A 124 -12.37 -4.87 2.86
C PHE A 124 -12.49 -5.74 4.11
N ARG A 125 -13.67 -6.34 4.34
CA ARG A 125 -13.89 -7.28 5.45
C ARG A 125 -13.00 -8.52 5.35
N THR A 126 -12.73 -8.99 4.13
CA THR A 126 -11.83 -10.14 3.89
C THR A 126 -10.37 -9.80 4.16
N LEU A 127 -9.88 -8.67 3.65
CA LEU A 127 -8.47 -8.29 3.72
C LEU A 127 -8.06 -7.65 5.05
N VAL A 128 -8.95 -6.82 5.60
CA VAL A 128 -8.65 -6.01 6.79
C VAL A 128 -9.28 -6.62 8.02
N GLY A 129 -10.52 -7.10 7.93
CA GLY A 129 -11.25 -7.72 9.05
C GLY A 129 -12.55 -7.00 9.40
N ARG A 130 -13.21 -7.45 10.47
CA ARG A 130 -14.56 -7.02 10.88
C ARG A 130 -14.63 -6.33 12.25
N ASP A 131 -13.48 -6.11 12.89
CA ASP A 131 -13.44 -5.42 14.19
C ASP A 131 -13.86 -3.95 14.11
N ASP A 132 -14.07 -3.37 15.29
CA ASP A 132 -14.45 -1.97 15.50
C ASP A 132 -13.51 -0.97 14.81
N LYS A 133 -12.19 -1.19 14.91
CA LYS A 133 -11.18 -0.30 14.32
C LYS A 133 -11.20 -0.36 12.80
N ALA A 134 -11.37 -1.55 12.21
CA ALA A 134 -11.50 -1.75 10.77
C ALA A 134 -12.79 -1.13 10.24
N ARG A 135 -13.92 -1.38 10.92
CA ARG A 135 -15.22 -0.80 10.58
C ARG A 135 -15.18 0.73 10.60
N ALA A 136 -14.62 1.31 11.65
CA ALA A 136 -14.51 2.76 11.79
C ALA A 136 -13.57 3.36 10.71
N LEU A 137 -12.46 2.70 10.38
CA LEU A 137 -11.59 3.14 9.28
C LEU A 137 -12.31 3.13 7.94
N PHE A 138 -13.07 2.08 7.64
CA PHE A 138 -13.83 1.98 6.40
C PHE A 138 -14.82 3.13 6.25
N VAL A 139 -15.49 3.52 7.34
CA VAL A 139 -16.41 4.67 7.34
C VAL A 139 -15.67 5.97 7.01
N GLU A 140 -14.50 6.21 7.61
CA GLU A 140 -13.70 7.38 7.25
C GLU A 140 -13.24 7.36 5.79
N VAL A 141 -12.91 6.18 5.26
CA VAL A 141 -12.52 5.98 3.86
C VAL A 141 -13.65 6.43 2.92
N VAL A 142 -14.88 5.96 3.14
CA VAL A 142 -15.99 6.19 2.20
C VAL A 142 -16.65 7.57 2.31
N LYS A 143 -16.33 8.35 3.35
CA LYS A 143 -16.78 9.75 3.48
C LYS A 143 -16.26 10.65 2.35
N SER A 144 -15.11 10.30 1.79
CA SER A 144 -14.53 11.00 0.64
C SER A 144 -15.21 10.53 -0.66
N PRO A 145 -15.86 11.42 -1.43
CA PRO A 145 -16.51 11.04 -2.69
C PRO A 145 -15.55 10.36 -3.68
N TYR A 146 -14.30 10.82 -3.73
CA TYR A 146 -13.26 10.23 -4.59
C TYR A 146 -12.90 8.79 -4.19
N ASN A 147 -12.90 8.50 -2.88
CA ASN A 147 -12.64 7.15 -2.40
C ASN A 147 -13.84 6.25 -2.70
N LEU A 148 -15.07 6.74 -2.52
CA LEU A 148 -16.29 6.00 -2.85
C LEU A 148 -16.34 5.63 -4.34
N GLU A 149 -16.04 6.58 -5.22
CA GLU A 149 -15.98 6.35 -6.67
C GLU A 149 -14.92 5.29 -7.03
N MET A 150 -13.73 5.38 -6.42
CA MET A 150 -12.68 4.37 -6.62
C MET A 150 -13.11 2.98 -6.16
N LEU A 151 -13.76 2.86 -4.99
CA LEU A 151 -14.26 1.58 -4.49
C LEU A 151 -15.35 1.00 -5.39
N GLN A 152 -16.25 1.84 -5.92
CA GLN A 152 -17.24 1.41 -6.91
C GLN A 152 -16.59 0.89 -8.20
N ALA A 153 -15.52 1.55 -8.67
CA ALA A 153 -14.78 1.10 -9.84
C ALA A 153 -14.07 -0.24 -9.59
N VAL A 154 -13.50 -0.43 -8.39
CA VAL A 154 -12.91 -1.72 -7.97
C VAL A 154 -13.95 -2.84 -7.98
N ASP A 155 -15.18 -2.58 -7.52
CA ASP A 155 -16.27 -3.57 -7.54
C ASP A 155 -16.73 -3.95 -8.95
N ARG A 156 -16.58 -3.05 -9.93
CA ARG A 156 -16.90 -3.33 -11.35
C ARG A 156 -15.83 -4.16 -12.05
N GLY A 157 -14.62 -4.22 -11.51
CA GLY A 157 -13.58 -5.12 -11.98
C GLY A 157 -12.19 -4.48 -12.09
N PRO A 158 -11.18 -5.30 -12.42
CA PRO A 158 -9.77 -4.89 -12.35
C PRO A 158 -9.41 -3.75 -13.32
N THR A 159 -9.98 -3.72 -14.52
CA THR A 159 -9.66 -2.68 -15.52
C THR A 159 -10.22 -1.31 -15.12
N GLU A 160 -11.47 -1.25 -14.64
CA GLU A 160 -12.05 0.01 -14.14
C GLU A 160 -11.38 0.44 -12.83
N GLY A 161 -11.19 -0.49 -11.89
CA GLY A 161 -10.47 -0.24 -10.65
C GLY A 161 -9.05 0.25 -10.90
N GLY A 162 -8.33 -0.33 -11.84
CA GLY A 162 -6.96 0.06 -12.19
C GLY A 162 -6.87 1.49 -12.72
N ARG A 163 -7.81 1.90 -13.59
CA ARG A 163 -7.93 3.29 -14.06
C ARG A 163 -8.21 4.24 -12.89
N ALA A 164 -9.20 3.92 -12.06
CA ALA A 164 -9.55 4.74 -10.91
C ALA A 164 -8.40 4.90 -9.91
N ILE A 165 -7.62 3.84 -9.68
CA ILE A 165 -6.39 3.90 -8.86
C ILE A 165 -5.35 4.83 -9.48
N SER A 166 -5.11 4.72 -10.79
CA SER A 166 -4.16 5.59 -11.49
C SER A 166 -4.56 7.07 -11.41
N ASP A 167 -5.85 7.36 -11.65
CA ASP A 167 -6.40 8.71 -11.52
C ASP A 167 -6.28 9.22 -10.08
N ARG A 168 -6.56 8.36 -9.09
CA ARG A 168 -6.44 8.71 -7.67
C ARG A 168 -5.00 9.03 -7.27
N ARG A 169 -4.02 8.25 -7.72
CA ARG A 169 -2.58 8.53 -7.52
C ARG A 169 -2.21 9.90 -8.08
N ASN A 170 -2.58 10.17 -9.34
CA ASN A 170 -2.26 11.45 -9.99
C ASN A 170 -2.93 12.63 -9.26
N LEU A 171 -4.19 12.47 -8.84
CA LEU A 171 -4.90 13.50 -8.09
C LEU A 171 -4.22 13.82 -6.74
N LEU A 172 -3.88 12.79 -5.96
CA LEU A 172 -3.19 12.97 -4.67
C LEU A 172 -1.81 13.59 -4.86
N TRP A 173 -1.03 13.11 -5.84
CA TRP A 173 0.27 13.68 -6.16
C TRP A 173 0.17 15.15 -6.54
N ASN A 174 -0.73 15.51 -7.45
CA ASN A 174 -0.92 16.89 -7.89
C ASN A 174 -1.36 17.83 -6.75
N LYS A 175 -2.11 17.32 -5.77
CA LYS A 175 -2.49 18.07 -4.56
C LYS A 175 -1.31 18.33 -3.63
N MET A 176 -0.35 17.40 -3.56
CA MET A 176 0.84 17.53 -2.74
C MET A 176 1.92 18.43 -3.36
N GLN A 177 1.82 18.74 -4.65
CA GLN A 177 2.76 19.63 -5.33
C GLN A 177 2.36 21.09 -5.19
N HIS A 178 3.34 21.99 -5.14
CA HIS A 178 3.07 23.42 -5.24
C HIS A 178 2.57 23.73 -6.65
N ARG A 179 1.39 24.33 -6.75
CA ARG A 179 0.85 24.75 -8.04
C ARG A 179 0.86 26.27 -8.11
N ASN A 180 1.64 26.79 -9.04
CA ASN A 180 1.56 28.19 -9.44
C ASN A 180 0.63 28.29 -10.65
N PHE A 181 -0.54 28.88 -10.46
CA PHE A 181 -1.48 29.16 -11.54
C PHE A 181 -1.76 30.65 -11.59
N ASN A 182 -1.39 31.31 -12.70
CA ASN A 182 -1.54 32.76 -12.89
C ASN A 182 -1.01 33.60 -11.71
N GLY A 183 0.15 33.23 -11.15
CA GLY A 183 0.78 33.94 -10.04
C GLY A 183 0.19 33.64 -8.66
N ARG A 184 -0.84 32.79 -8.56
CA ARG A 184 -1.36 32.28 -7.29
C ARG A 184 -0.73 30.93 -6.98
N VAL A 185 0.04 30.87 -5.91
CA VAL A 185 0.61 29.63 -5.38
C VAL A 185 -0.39 29.01 -4.42
N SER A 186 -0.97 27.88 -4.80
CA SER A 186 -1.75 27.06 -3.87
C SER A 186 -0.78 26.26 -2.99
N PRO A 187 -0.96 26.27 -1.65
CA PRO A 187 -0.15 25.46 -0.76
C PRO A 187 -0.43 23.98 -1.03
N PRO A 188 0.56 23.10 -0.81
CA PRO A 188 0.38 21.67 -0.95
C PRO A 188 -0.60 21.15 0.11
N GLU A 189 -1.53 20.31 -0.32
CA GLU A 189 -2.43 19.57 0.56
C GLU A 189 -1.79 18.21 0.90
N GLN A 190 -1.72 17.88 2.19
CA GLN A 190 -1.25 16.56 2.62
C GLN A 190 -2.33 15.51 2.42
N ALA A 191 -1.92 14.31 1.98
CA ALA A 191 -2.82 13.17 1.90
C ALA A 191 -3.29 12.73 3.30
N THR A 192 -4.59 12.51 3.45
CA THR A 192 -5.18 12.06 4.71
C THR A 192 -4.99 10.55 4.88
N LEU A 193 -5.02 10.05 6.13
CA LEU A 193 -4.93 8.60 6.39
C LEU A 193 -6.05 7.81 5.68
N PRO A 194 -7.33 8.24 5.67
CA PRO A 194 -8.37 7.54 4.91
C PRO A 194 -8.10 7.48 3.40
N ASP A 195 -7.56 8.54 2.79
CA ASP A 195 -7.22 8.52 1.37
C ASP A 195 -6.09 7.54 1.05
N LEU A 196 -5.06 7.51 1.89
CA LEU A 196 -3.95 6.57 1.78
C LEU A 196 -4.43 5.13 2.03
N ALA A 197 -5.27 4.91 3.02
CA ALA A 197 -5.86 3.60 3.33
C ALA A 197 -6.69 3.08 2.16
N CYS A 198 -7.53 3.93 1.55
CA CYS A 198 -8.32 3.57 0.38
C CYS A 198 -7.44 3.19 -0.80
N LEU A 199 -6.41 3.99 -1.09
CA LEU A 199 -5.48 3.74 -2.18
C LEU A 199 -4.76 2.39 -2.01
N PHE A 200 -4.18 2.14 -0.83
CA PHE A 200 -3.48 0.87 -0.58
C PHE A 200 -4.39 -0.33 -0.58
N PHE A 201 -5.61 -0.19 -0.06
CA PHE A 201 -6.62 -1.24 -0.13
C PHE A 201 -7.00 -1.56 -1.58
N ALA A 202 -7.34 -0.54 -2.38
CA ALA A 202 -7.70 -0.74 -3.78
C ALA A 202 -6.55 -1.37 -4.57
N GLU A 203 -5.32 -0.91 -4.34
CA GLU A 203 -4.13 -1.50 -4.95
C GLU A 203 -3.88 -2.94 -4.50
N ALA A 204 -4.17 -3.31 -3.25
CA ALA A 204 -4.04 -4.68 -2.78
C ALA A 204 -5.03 -5.64 -3.48
N VAL A 205 -6.18 -5.11 -3.91
CA VAL A 205 -7.24 -5.87 -4.60
C VAL A 205 -6.99 -5.94 -6.11
N VAL A 206 -6.49 -4.86 -6.73
CA VAL A 206 -6.30 -4.75 -8.18
C VAL A 206 -4.85 -5.09 -8.55
N PRO A 207 -4.61 -6.10 -9.43
CA PRO A 207 -3.27 -6.47 -9.86
C PRO A 207 -2.50 -5.29 -10.48
N SER A 208 -1.19 -5.17 -10.19
CA SER A 208 -0.40 -4.01 -10.64
C SER A 208 -0.40 -3.82 -12.16
N LYS A 209 -0.46 -4.91 -12.93
CA LYS A 209 -0.52 -4.88 -14.40
C LYS A 209 -1.79 -4.21 -14.96
N GLU A 210 -2.86 -4.15 -14.18
CA GLU A 210 -4.14 -3.55 -14.57
C GLU A 210 -4.20 -2.06 -14.23
N ILE A 211 -3.25 -1.54 -13.44
CA ILE A 211 -3.16 -0.13 -13.05
C ILE A 211 -2.35 0.61 -14.12
N PRO A 212 -2.99 1.43 -14.98
CA PRO A 212 -2.28 2.11 -16.04
C PRO A 212 -1.22 3.04 -15.47
N ARG A 213 -0.05 3.03 -16.10
CA ARG A 213 1.01 3.99 -15.80
C ARG A 213 0.77 5.23 -16.66
N GLY A 214 0.41 6.34 -16.00
CA GLY A 214 0.22 7.63 -16.67
C GLY A 214 1.55 8.29 -17.04
N MET A 215 1.51 9.56 -17.41
CA MET A 215 2.71 10.35 -17.73
C MET A 215 3.76 10.35 -16.59
N PHE A 216 3.33 10.15 -15.35
CA PHE A 216 4.20 10.13 -14.16
C PHE A 216 4.47 8.70 -13.67
N ASN A 217 5.28 7.94 -14.42
CA ASN A 217 5.63 6.55 -14.07
C ASN A 217 6.30 6.40 -12.68
N HIS A 218 6.88 7.48 -12.14
CA HIS A 218 7.51 7.51 -10.82
C HIS A 218 6.53 7.67 -9.66
N VAL A 219 5.26 8.02 -9.92
CA VAL A 219 4.19 8.13 -8.92
C VAL A 219 3.64 6.73 -8.64
N THR A 220 4.27 6.07 -7.68
CA THR A 220 3.97 4.69 -7.29
C THR A 220 3.25 4.65 -5.93
N GLY A 221 2.70 3.49 -5.56
CA GLY A 221 2.08 3.34 -4.24
C GLY A 221 3.12 3.52 -3.13
N ALA A 222 4.35 3.05 -3.35
CA ALA A 222 5.45 3.17 -2.40
C ALA A 222 5.75 4.63 -1.97
N MET A 223 5.59 5.59 -2.88
CA MET A 223 5.75 7.02 -2.58
C MET A 223 4.72 7.54 -1.57
N PHE A 224 3.47 7.06 -1.66
CA PHE A 224 2.41 7.44 -0.74
C PHE A 224 2.60 6.85 0.66
N LEU A 225 3.38 5.76 0.77
CA LEU A 225 3.64 5.11 2.04
C LEU A 225 4.54 5.98 2.94
N GLN A 226 5.37 6.82 2.33
CA GLN A 226 6.26 7.75 3.02
C GLN A 226 5.55 9.04 3.48
N GLN A 227 4.25 9.20 3.20
CA GLN A 227 3.51 10.38 3.63
C GLN A 227 3.40 10.46 5.17
N PRO A 228 3.40 11.67 5.78
CA PRO A 228 3.37 11.81 7.23
C PRO A 228 2.23 11.05 7.91
N ALA A 229 1.02 11.06 7.33
CA ALA A 229 -0.13 10.34 7.86
C ALA A 229 0.07 8.81 7.85
N SER A 230 0.62 8.26 6.77
CA SER A 230 0.99 6.85 6.68
C SER A 230 2.08 6.49 7.70
N MET A 231 3.18 7.25 7.71
CA MET A 231 4.31 7.03 8.62
C MET A 231 3.89 7.10 10.08
N SER A 232 3.02 8.04 10.44
CA SER A 232 2.45 8.16 11.78
C SER A 232 1.62 6.91 12.13
N ALA A 233 0.72 6.45 11.26
CA ALA A 233 -0.09 5.26 11.51
C ALA A 233 0.73 3.96 11.59
N LEU A 234 1.85 3.87 10.85
CA LEU A 234 2.73 2.71 10.88
C LEU A 234 3.60 2.66 12.15
N THR A 235 4.08 3.81 12.62
CA THR A 235 5.03 3.90 13.75
C THR A 235 4.35 4.11 15.10
N ASN A 236 3.22 4.83 15.13
CA ASN A 236 2.51 5.16 16.36
C ASN A 236 1.31 4.22 16.56
N GLY A 237 1.51 3.12 17.29
CA GLY A 237 0.46 2.13 17.57
C GLY A 237 -0.75 2.64 18.37
N SER A 238 -0.72 3.87 18.90
CA SER A 238 -1.83 4.48 19.63
C SER A 238 -2.80 5.30 18.75
N ALA A 239 -2.41 5.63 17.51
CA ALA A 239 -3.29 6.41 16.65
C ALA A 239 -4.54 5.60 16.26
N ALA A 240 -5.68 6.28 16.19
CA ALA A 240 -6.93 5.69 15.74
C ALA A 240 -6.72 4.99 14.38
N HIS A 241 -7.25 3.77 14.26
CA HIS A 241 -7.15 2.92 13.05
C HIS A 241 -5.76 2.34 12.70
N SER A 242 -4.70 2.59 13.46
CA SER A 242 -3.34 2.13 13.12
C SER A 242 -3.27 0.63 12.81
N GLU A 243 -3.92 -0.21 13.62
CA GLU A 243 -3.91 -1.67 13.40
C GLU A 243 -4.71 -2.11 12.16
N ALA A 244 -5.79 -1.42 11.82
CA ALA A 244 -6.50 -1.67 10.56
C ALA A 244 -5.67 -1.21 9.36
N TYR A 245 -5.01 -0.06 9.47
CA TYR A 245 -4.13 0.46 8.43
C TYR A 245 -2.91 -0.43 8.18
N LYS A 246 -2.26 -0.94 9.25
CA LYS A 246 -1.15 -1.89 9.12
C LYS A 246 -1.57 -3.18 8.41
N ARG A 247 -2.80 -3.68 8.64
CA ARG A 247 -3.34 -4.83 7.90
C ARG A 247 -3.49 -4.52 6.42
N ILE A 248 -4.03 -3.35 6.06
CA ILE A 248 -4.10 -2.88 4.67
C ILE A 248 -2.71 -2.84 4.04
N VAL A 249 -1.73 -2.22 4.72
CA VAL A 249 -0.36 -2.11 4.22
C VAL A 249 0.27 -3.50 4.07
N GLY A 250 0.06 -4.41 5.02
CA GLY A 250 0.54 -5.80 4.90
C GLY A 250 0.00 -6.48 3.64
N GLN A 251 -1.31 -6.41 3.40
CA GLN A 251 -1.93 -6.97 2.19
C GLN A 251 -1.41 -6.29 0.91
N TRP A 252 -1.22 -4.97 0.95
CA TRP A 252 -0.62 -4.24 -0.16
C TRP A 252 0.81 -4.72 -0.46
N LEU A 253 1.68 -4.86 0.55
CA LEU A 253 3.04 -5.39 0.39
C LEU A 253 3.05 -6.82 -0.18
N GLU A 254 2.13 -7.67 0.28
CA GLU A 254 1.96 -9.04 -0.24
C GLU A 254 1.65 -9.05 -1.74
N SER A 255 0.81 -8.11 -2.20
CA SER A 255 0.40 -8.01 -3.61
C SER A 255 1.42 -7.36 -4.55
N ARG A 256 2.46 -6.67 -4.03
CA ARG A 256 3.39 -5.90 -4.88
C ARG A 256 4.29 -6.78 -5.74
N ASP A 257 4.20 -6.63 -7.05
CA ASP A 257 5.04 -7.29 -8.06
C ASP A 257 5.64 -6.32 -9.11
N ASP A 258 5.22 -5.05 -9.09
CA ASP A 258 5.71 -4.05 -10.04
C ASP A 258 7.16 -3.59 -9.73
N PRO A 259 8.08 -3.62 -10.71
CA PRO A 259 9.48 -3.25 -10.47
C PRO A 259 9.69 -1.82 -9.96
N ASN A 260 8.90 -0.83 -10.37
CA ASN A 260 9.05 0.55 -9.90
C ASN A 260 8.62 0.70 -8.43
N ASP A 261 7.54 0.04 -8.03
CA ASP A 261 7.12 -0.04 -6.63
C ASP A 261 8.20 -0.77 -5.80
N LEU A 262 8.70 -1.92 -6.28
CA LEU A 262 9.74 -2.70 -5.59
C LEU A 262 11.07 -1.95 -5.45
N ASN A 263 11.48 -1.18 -6.47
CA ASN A 263 12.65 -0.32 -6.42
C ASN A 263 12.57 0.71 -5.28
N GLN A 264 11.41 1.35 -5.11
CA GLN A 264 11.22 2.32 -4.02
C GLN A 264 11.09 1.62 -2.66
N LEU A 265 10.42 0.48 -2.60
CA LEU A 265 10.23 -0.28 -1.36
C LEU A 265 11.53 -0.81 -0.78
N ALA A 266 12.54 -1.09 -1.60
CA ALA A 266 13.86 -1.50 -1.13
C ALA A 266 14.45 -0.50 -0.10
N HIS A 267 14.14 0.79 -0.24
CA HIS A 267 14.55 1.82 0.72
C HIS A 267 13.71 1.83 2.01
N VAL A 268 12.41 1.57 1.89
CA VAL A 268 11.45 1.74 3.01
C VAL A 268 11.43 0.52 3.94
N VAL A 269 11.69 -0.68 3.42
CA VAL A 269 11.66 -1.94 4.19
C VAL A 269 12.92 -2.14 5.06
N GLY A 270 13.88 -1.22 4.97
CA GLY A 270 15.18 -1.35 5.61
C GLY A 270 15.20 -1.43 7.13
N ASN A 271 16.39 -1.64 7.69
CA ASN A 271 16.60 -1.96 9.11
C ASN A 271 16.08 -0.92 10.12
N GLN A 272 15.82 0.30 9.69
CA GLN A 272 15.24 1.35 10.54
C GLN A 272 13.87 1.81 10.04
N GLY A 273 13.36 1.17 8.98
CA GLY A 273 12.09 1.51 8.38
C GLY A 273 10.89 1.00 9.19
N PRO A 274 9.73 1.65 9.08
CA PRO A 274 8.52 1.27 9.80
C PRO A 274 8.01 -0.13 9.42
N LEU A 275 8.42 -0.63 8.26
CA LEU A 275 7.99 -1.92 7.75
C LEU A 275 8.83 -3.09 8.26
N ARG A 276 9.98 -2.86 8.92
CA ARG A 276 10.90 -3.94 9.32
C ARG A 276 10.21 -5.09 10.05
N ASN A 277 9.25 -4.77 10.91
CA ASN A 277 8.58 -5.74 11.77
C ASN A 277 7.31 -6.34 11.14
N PHE A 278 6.99 -6.00 9.89
CA PHE A 278 5.88 -6.62 9.17
C PHE A 278 6.26 -8.05 8.79
N PRO A 279 5.38 -9.05 9.02
CA PRO A 279 5.58 -10.41 8.53
C PRO A 279 5.88 -10.49 7.02
N GLN A 280 5.29 -9.55 6.27
CA GLN A 280 5.41 -9.43 4.82
C GLN A 280 6.77 -8.92 4.34
N SER A 281 7.57 -8.31 5.21
CA SER A 281 8.83 -7.68 4.82
C SER A 281 9.87 -8.69 4.33
N LEU A 282 9.98 -9.86 4.95
CA LEU A 282 10.94 -10.89 4.50
C LEU A 282 10.59 -11.45 3.11
N PRO A 283 9.34 -11.91 2.83
CA PRO A 283 8.95 -12.28 1.48
C PRO A 283 9.14 -11.15 0.46
N LEU A 284 8.82 -9.91 0.83
CA LEU A 284 8.98 -8.75 -0.04
C LEU A 284 10.45 -8.50 -0.40
N LEU A 285 11.37 -8.54 0.57
CA LEU A 285 12.80 -8.37 0.30
C LEU A 285 13.31 -9.45 -0.67
N ARG A 286 12.90 -10.72 -0.50
CA ARG A 286 13.27 -11.79 -1.45
C ARG A 286 12.70 -11.52 -2.84
N ARG A 287 11.45 -11.04 -2.91
CA ARG A 287 10.81 -10.65 -4.18
C ARG A 287 11.54 -9.51 -4.87
N ILE A 288 11.97 -8.47 -4.14
CA ILE A 288 12.78 -7.37 -4.70
C ILE A 288 14.05 -7.93 -5.36
N VAL A 289 14.74 -8.86 -4.69
CA VAL A 289 15.97 -9.48 -5.22
C VAL A 289 15.70 -10.30 -6.50
N THR A 290 14.61 -11.07 -6.54
CA THR A 290 14.35 -12.01 -7.64
C THR A 290 13.57 -11.42 -8.81
N THR A 291 12.87 -10.31 -8.64
CA THR A 291 12.02 -9.74 -9.70
C THR A 291 12.86 -9.13 -10.82
N GLU A 292 12.47 -9.40 -12.07
CA GLU A 292 13.06 -8.79 -13.26
C GLU A 292 12.71 -7.30 -13.35
N GLY A 293 13.60 -6.48 -13.89
CA GLY A 293 13.39 -5.02 -14.00
C GLY A 293 13.64 -4.22 -12.71
N VAL A 294 13.78 -4.86 -11.55
CA VAL A 294 14.26 -4.19 -10.33
C VAL A 294 15.75 -3.87 -10.48
N TYR A 295 16.13 -2.64 -10.16
CA TYR A 295 17.50 -2.15 -10.28
C TYR A 295 18.43 -2.91 -9.34
N GLY A 296 19.66 -3.19 -9.81
CA GLY A 296 20.63 -3.94 -9.01
C GLY A 296 20.94 -3.29 -7.66
N TYR A 297 20.96 -1.95 -7.57
CA TYR A 297 21.10 -1.24 -6.31
C TYR A 297 20.01 -1.63 -5.29
N ALA A 298 18.73 -1.65 -5.71
CA ALA A 298 17.61 -2.06 -4.88
C ALA A 298 17.71 -3.54 -4.47
N LYS A 299 18.18 -4.41 -5.37
CA LYS A 299 18.46 -5.83 -5.07
C LYS A 299 19.56 -5.98 -4.02
N GLY A 300 20.68 -5.27 -4.17
CA GLY A 300 21.78 -5.26 -3.20
C GLY A 300 21.31 -4.79 -1.82
N GLN A 301 20.48 -3.75 -1.80
CA GLN A 301 19.87 -3.24 -0.57
C GLN A 301 18.95 -4.26 0.11
N ALA A 302 18.07 -4.89 -0.66
CA ALA A 302 17.18 -5.88 -0.12
C ALA A 302 17.94 -7.11 0.43
N LEU A 303 18.99 -7.55 -0.27
CA LEU A 303 19.83 -8.67 0.16
C LEU A 303 20.60 -8.37 1.45
N MET A 304 21.08 -7.13 1.59
CA MET A 304 21.69 -6.64 2.82
C MET A 304 20.73 -6.70 4.00
N PHE A 305 19.49 -6.22 3.83
CA PHE A 305 18.49 -6.26 4.89
C PHE A 305 18.05 -7.68 5.25
N LEU A 306 17.87 -8.58 4.27
CA LEU A 306 17.60 -10.00 4.53
C LEU A 306 18.68 -10.62 5.42
N THR A 307 19.93 -10.42 5.04
CA THR A 307 21.09 -10.98 5.74
C THR A 307 21.24 -10.39 7.15
N GLN A 308 21.00 -9.09 7.32
CA GLN A 308 21.05 -8.45 8.65
C GLN A 308 19.88 -8.86 9.56
N GLN A 309 18.73 -9.24 9.00
CA GLN A 309 17.55 -9.65 9.77
C GLN A 309 17.53 -11.13 10.16
N ARG A 310 17.99 -12.02 9.26
CA ARG A 310 17.87 -13.48 9.42
C ARG A 310 19.21 -14.22 9.38
N GLY A 311 20.30 -13.53 9.02
CA GLY A 311 21.66 -14.06 9.08
C GLY A 311 21.81 -15.39 8.35
N LYS A 312 22.20 -16.43 9.10
CA LYS A 312 22.47 -17.77 8.58
C LYS A 312 21.25 -18.45 7.95
N GLU A 313 20.03 -18.04 8.29
CA GLU A 313 18.82 -18.62 7.71
C GLU A 313 18.67 -18.29 6.21
N GLU A 314 19.32 -17.22 5.73
CA GLU A 314 19.29 -16.85 4.31
C GLU A 314 20.36 -17.56 3.46
N VAL A 315 21.22 -18.40 4.04
CA VAL A 315 22.28 -19.12 3.31
C VAL A 315 21.75 -19.91 2.10
N PRO A 316 20.62 -20.65 2.18
CA PRO A 316 20.05 -21.32 1.03
C PRO A 316 19.65 -20.35 -0.09
N PHE A 317 19.01 -19.23 0.27
CA PHE A 317 18.59 -18.20 -0.68
C PHE A 317 19.80 -17.49 -1.32
N LEU A 318 20.79 -17.08 -0.52
CA LEU A 318 22.03 -16.46 -1.01
C LEU A 318 22.78 -17.35 -1.99
N THR A 319 22.77 -18.68 -1.78
CA THR A 319 23.41 -19.63 -2.69
C THR A 319 22.81 -19.57 -4.11
N THR A 320 21.49 -19.36 -4.24
CA THR A 320 20.85 -19.33 -5.57
C THR A 320 21.27 -18.12 -6.41
N LEU A 321 21.85 -17.10 -5.78
CA LEU A 321 22.25 -15.84 -6.40
C LEU A 321 23.69 -15.85 -6.90
N LEU A 322 24.47 -16.90 -6.66
CA LEU A 322 25.90 -16.97 -7.02
C LEU A 322 26.17 -16.94 -8.54
N ASN A 323 25.15 -17.15 -9.36
CA ASN A 323 25.22 -17.04 -10.83
C ASN A 323 24.53 -15.77 -11.37
N ASN A 324 24.14 -14.83 -10.49
CA ASN A 324 23.41 -13.64 -10.91
C ASN A 324 24.35 -12.46 -11.21
N ASP A 325 24.42 -12.10 -12.49
CA ASP A 325 25.36 -11.08 -13.00
C ASP A 325 24.76 -9.66 -13.04
N THR A 326 23.64 -9.43 -12.35
CA THR A 326 23.05 -8.09 -12.26
C THR A 326 24.03 -7.13 -11.59
N LEU A 327 24.39 -6.04 -12.27
CA LEU A 327 25.23 -4.98 -11.71
C LEU A 327 24.49 -4.28 -10.55
N VAL A 328 25.02 -4.37 -9.33
CA VAL A 328 24.47 -3.70 -8.14
C VAL A 328 24.94 -2.25 -8.07
N THR A 329 26.25 -2.05 -8.16
CA THR A 329 26.87 -0.73 -8.13
C THR A 329 28.28 -0.77 -8.72
N SER A 330 28.81 0.39 -9.08
CA SER A 330 30.24 0.58 -9.34
C SER A 330 30.90 1.21 -8.13
N VAL A 331 32.05 0.69 -7.74
CA VAL A 331 32.86 1.20 -6.62
C VAL A 331 34.19 1.73 -7.15
N TRP A 332 34.74 2.72 -6.46
CA TRP A 332 35.99 3.37 -6.86
C TRP A 332 37.00 3.22 -5.73
N PHE A 333 38.08 2.47 -5.97
CA PHE A 333 39.14 2.26 -4.99
C PHE A 333 40.42 2.95 -5.45
N GLY A 334 41.15 3.55 -4.51
CA GLY A 334 42.48 4.10 -4.80
C GLY A 334 43.41 2.98 -5.26
N ASN A 335 44.22 3.25 -6.28
CA ASN A 335 45.18 2.28 -6.81
C ASN A 335 46.19 1.86 -5.73
N VAL A 336 46.11 0.62 -5.26
CA VAL A 336 47.05 0.05 -4.29
C VAL A 336 48.40 -0.18 -5.00
N GLY A 337 49.27 0.84 -4.97
CA GLY A 337 50.59 0.84 -5.63
C GLY A 337 50.72 1.79 -6.82
N GLY A 338 49.66 2.51 -7.20
CA GLY A 338 49.71 3.55 -8.24
C GLY A 338 50.12 4.92 -7.70
N LYS A 339 50.39 5.87 -8.62
CA LYS A 339 50.55 7.29 -8.25
C LYS A 339 49.31 7.74 -7.46
N ILE A 340 49.55 8.39 -6.32
CA ILE A 340 48.53 9.03 -5.47
C ILE A 340 47.59 9.82 -6.41
N ASN A 341 46.28 9.49 -6.41
CA ASN A 341 45.16 10.11 -7.17
C ASN A 341 44.54 9.34 -8.36
N GLN A 342 44.89 8.08 -8.65
CA GLN A 342 44.12 7.29 -9.63
C GLN A 342 43.16 6.32 -8.95
N ASN A 343 41.86 6.62 -9.02
CA ASN A 343 40.81 5.69 -8.60
C ASN A 343 40.52 4.70 -9.73
N VAL A 344 40.55 3.40 -9.41
CA VAL A 344 40.15 2.32 -10.31
C VAL A 344 38.69 2.00 -10.06
N GLN A 345 37.89 1.98 -11.14
CA GLN A 345 36.50 1.55 -11.08
C GLN A 345 36.43 0.03 -11.04
N HIS A 346 35.67 -0.51 -10.10
CA HIS A 346 35.34 -1.92 -10.02
C HIS A 346 33.82 -2.09 -10.05
N GLN A 347 33.37 -3.22 -10.59
CA GLN A 347 31.96 -3.59 -10.59
C GLN A 347 31.64 -4.51 -9.42
N CYS A 348 30.55 -4.22 -8.73
CA CYS A 348 29.97 -5.08 -7.70
C CYS A 348 28.68 -5.70 -8.28
N LEU A 349 28.72 -6.99 -8.57
CA LEU A 349 27.58 -7.74 -9.11
C LEU A 349 26.76 -8.38 -7.99
N LEU A 350 25.51 -8.79 -8.27
CA LEU A 350 24.65 -9.39 -7.25
C LEU A 350 25.23 -10.71 -6.70
N ARG A 351 25.87 -11.51 -7.56
CA ARG A 351 26.65 -12.68 -7.13
C ARG A 351 27.79 -12.33 -6.17
N ASP A 352 28.43 -11.18 -6.35
CA ASP A 352 29.54 -10.73 -5.49
C ASP A 352 29.01 -10.38 -4.09
N VAL A 353 27.88 -9.68 -4.04
CA VAL A 353 27.18 -9.35 -2.80
C VAL A 353 26.73 -10.63 -2.08
N ALA A 354 26.15 -11.59 -2.81
CA ALA A 354 25.72 -12.86 -2.26
C ALA A 354 26.90 -13.67 -1.68
N LEU A 355 28.02 -13.75 -2.41
CA LEU A 355 29.23 -14.42 -1.94
C LEU A 355 29.81 -13.73 -0.69
N ALA A 356 29.90 -12.39 -0.68
CA ALA A 356 30.38 -11.64 0.47
C ALA A 356 29.55 -11.90 1.73
N MET A 357 28.23 -11.94 1.59
CA MET A 357 27.30 -12.28 2.69
C MET A 357 27.46 -13.73 3.14
N LEU A 358 27.60 -14.70 2.23
CA LEU A 358 27.85 -16.09 2.60
C LEU A 358 29.18 -16.28 3.36
N VAL A 359 30.25 -15.64 2.90
CA VAL A 359 31.57 -15.69 3.53
C VAL A 359 31.51 -15.11 4.95
N THR A 360 30.89 -13.92 5.11
CA THR A 360 30.79 -13.28 6.43
C THR A 360 29.86 -14.02 7.39
N GLN A 361 28.71 -14.54 6.93
CA GLN A 361 27.78 -15.32 7.75
C GLN A 361 28.37 -16.66 8.23
N THR A 362 29.38 -17.17 7.52
CA THR A 362 30.10 -18.39 7.88
C THR A 362 31.36 -18.13 8.71
N GLY A 363 31.59 -16.88 9.15
CA GLY A 363 32.72 -16.49 10.00
C GLY A 363 34.06 -16.48 9.28
N GLN A 364 34.04 -16.50 7.95
CA GLN A 364 35.24 -16.49 7.12
C GLN A 364 35.61 -15.06 6.71
N LYS A 365 36.86 -14.88 6.27
CA LYS A 365 37.34 -13.56 5.84
C LYS A 365 37.17 -13.37 4.34
N MET A 366 36.49 -12.31 3.92
CA MET A 366 36.33 -11.87 2.54
C MET A 366 37.67 -11.70 1.81
N ARG A 367 38.72 -11.20 2.47
CA ARG A 367 40.05 -11.07 1.84
C ARG A 367 40.61 -12.42 1.39
N ASP A 368 40.32 -13.49 2.13
CA ASP A 368 40.75 -14.85 1.75
C ASP A 368 40.08 -15.32 0.45
N TYR A 369 38.97 -14.69 0.06
CA TYR A 369 38.23 -14.99 -1.17
C TYR A 369 38.58 -14.06 -2.34
N GLY A 370 39.45 -13.06 -2.14
CA GLY A 370 39.90 -12.15 -3.20
C GLY A 370 39.17 -10.80 -3.26
N PHE A 371 38.35 -10.47 -2.26
CA PHE A 371 37.72 -9.15 -2.15
C PHE A 371 38.74 -8.05 -1.82
N LEU A 372 38.64 -6.93 -2.53
CA LEU A 372 39.32 -5.67 -2.21
C LEU A 372 38.41 -4.71 -1.47
N PHE A 373 39.03 -3.78 -0.75
CA PHE A 373 38.37 -2.77 0.08
C PHE A 373 39.02 -1.39 -0.15
N PRO A 374 38.30 -0.27 0.06
CA PRO A 374 38.90 1.05 0.06
C PRO A 374 40.09 1.15 1.03
N GLN A 375 41.08 1.98 0.69
CA GLN A 375 42.24 2.21 1.56
C GLN A 375 41.78 2.72 2.93
N GLY A 376 42.33 2.13 4.00
CA GLY A 376 41.99 2.49 5.38
C GLY A 376 40.67 1.92 5.90
N GLN A 377 39.86 1.24 5.05
CA GLN A 377 38.69 0.53 5.53
C GLN A 377 39.02 -0.91 5.97
N GLY A 378 38.51 -1.25 7.16
CA GLY A 378 38.53 -2.60 7.68
C GLY A 378 37.59 -3.52 6.92
N GLU A 379 37.80 -4.81 7.08
CA GLU A 379 36.90 -5.83 6.56
C GLU A 379 35.58 -5.83 7.36
N PRO A 380 34.40 -5.76 6.72
CA PRO A 380 33.13 -5.74 7.42
C PRO A 380 32.83 -7.11 8.07
N ASN A 381 32.04 -7.09 9.14
CA ASN A 381 31.52 -8.30 9.77
C ASN A 381 30.09 -8.59 9.28
N ALA A 382 29.51 -9.70 9.74
CA ALA A 382 28.17 -10.13 9.35
C ALA A 382 27.05 -9.10 9.65
N GLN A 383 27.24 -8.22 10.63
CA GLN A 383 26.27 -7.20 11.03
C GLN A 383 26.46 -5.89 10.27
N SER A 384 27.70 -5.53 9.91
CA SER A 384 28.06 -4.29 9.22
C SER A 384 28.27 -4.44 7.72
N ILE A 385 28.11 -5.65 7.17
CA ILE A 385 28.25 -5.88 5.73
C ILE A 385 27.17 -5.11 4.95
N GLY A 386 27.63 -4.22 4.07
CA GLY A 386 26.81 -3.54 3.08
C GLY A 386 27.14 -4.00 1.67
N TYR A 387 26.82 -3.17 0.68
CA TYR A 387 27.31 -3.28 -0.68
C TYR A 387 27.83 -1.89 -1.07
N GLY A 388 28.96 -1.81 -1.78
CA GLY A 388 29.58 -0.53 -2.14
C GLY A 388 30.94 -0.24 -1.51
N ASN A 389 31.39 -1.04 -0.54
CA ASN A 389 32.73 -0.92 0.08
C ASN A 389 33.62 -2.13 -0.17
N TYR A 390 33.27 -2.98 -1.15
CA TYR A 390 34.12 -4.07 -1.64
C TYR A 390 33.81 -4.39 -3.09
N ALA A 391 34.77 -5.00 -3.77
CA ALA A 391 34.61 -5.58 -5.10
C ALA A 391 35.76 -6.55 -5.39
N PHE A 392 35.64 -7.31 -6.47
CA PHE A 392 36.75 -8.07 -7.03
C PHE A 392 37.61 -7.18 -7.95
N PRO A 393 38.95 -7.35 -7.95
CA PRO A 393 39.82 -6.61 -8.86
C PRO A 393 39.62 -7.00 -10.32
N THR A 394 39.35 -8.29 -10.57
CA THR A 394 39.19 -8.86 -11.91
C THR A 394 38.15 -9.98 -11.91
N ASP A 395 37.74 -10.41 -13.11
CA ASP A 395 36.81 -11.52 -13.28
C ASP A 395 37.42 -12.86 -12.86
N GLU A 396 38.73 -13.03 -13.02
CA GLU A 396 39.47 -14.22 -12.58
C GLU A 396 39.49 -14.32 -11.05
N ALA A 397 39.73 -13.19 -10.36
CA ALA A 397 39.68 -13.15 -8.90
C ALA A 397 38.28 -13.49 -8.37
N ARG A 398 37.24 -13.02 -9.06
CA ARG A 398 35.86 -13.37 -8.75
C ARG A 398 35.60 -14.87 -8.92
N ALA A 399 35.98 -15.43 -10.06
CA ALA A 399 35.81 -16.86 -10.34
C ALA A 399 36.55 -17.73 -9.30
N ALA A 400 37.79 -17.35 -8.96
CA ALA A 400 38.57 -18.02 -7.91
C ALA A 400 37.87 -17.98 -6.54
N GLY A 401 37.32 -16.83 -6.15
CA GLY A 401 36.53 -16.69 -4.92
C GLY A 401 35.30 -17.60 -4.90
N MET A 402 34.54 -17.66 -5.99
CA MET A 402 33.37 -18.53 -6.13
C MET A 402 33.73 -20.01 -6.02
N VAL A 403 34.76 -20.45 -6.74
CA VAL A 403 35.26 -21.84 -6.70
C VAL A 403 35.73 -22.21 -5.29
N LYS A 404 36.49 -21.32 -4.63
CA LYS A 404 36.97 -21.53 -3.26
C LYS A 404 35.79 -21.73 -2.30
N PHE A 405 34.71 -20.95 -2.45
CA PHE A 405 33.53 -21.09 -1.59
C PHE A 405 32.78 -22.39 -1.87
N GLY A 406 32.68 -22.79 -3.14
CA GLY A 406 32.13 -24.10 -3.54
C GLY A 406 32.85 -25.27 -2.88
N PHE A 407 34.20 -25.27 -2.91
CA PHE A 407 35.01 -26.29 -2.22
C PHE A 407 34.82 -26.28 -0.71
N TRP A 408 34.75 -25.10 -0.10
CA TRP A 408 34.47 -24.97 1.32
C TRP A 408 33.10 -25.60 1.67
N LYS A 409 32.06 -25.30 0.90
CA LYS A 409 30.71 -25.84 1.11
C LYS A 409 30.69 -27.36 0.99
N LEU A 410 31.35 -27.92 -0.03
CA LEU A 410 31.50 -29.37 -0.20
C LEU A 410 32.21 -30.01 1.00
N LYS A 411 33.27 -29.38 1.51
CA LYS A 411 33.98 -29.87 2.70
C LYS A 411 33.11 -29.86 3.96
N GLN A 412 32.20 -28.89 4.11
CA GLN A 412 31.27 -28.86 5.25
C GLN A 412 30.18 -29.92 5.12
N SER A 413 29.62 -30.14 3.92
CA SER A 413 28.59 -31.18 3.73
C SER A 413 29.11 -32.60 4.01
N LEU A 414 30.42 -32.83 3.88
CA LEU A 414 31.06 -34.11 4.24
C LEU A 414 31.24 -34.29 5.77
N LYS A 415 31.11 -33.23 6.56
CA LYS A 415 31.24 -33.27 8.02
C LYS A 415 29.91 -33.40 8.75
N GLU A 416 28.80 -33.08 8.10
CA GLU A 416 27.46 -33.28 8.66
C GLU A 416 27.13 -34.78 8.66
N PRO A 417 26.78 -35.39 9.80
CA PRO A 417 26.34 -36.78 9.84
C PRO A 417 25.09 -36.92 8.99
N ALA A 418 25.01 -38.00 8.20
CA ALA A 418 23.86 -38.27 7.34
C ALA A 418 22.55 -38.17 8.16
N PRO A 419 21.51 -37.50 7.64
CA PRO A 419 20.22 -37.46 8.32
C PRO A 419 19.77 -38.89 8.61
N ALA A 420 19.43 -39.16 9.87
CA ALA A 420 18.96 -40.47 10.30
C ALA A 420 17.83 -40.92 9.37
N PRO A 421 17.81 -42.19 8.92
CA PRO A 421 16.74 -42.69 8.08
C PRO A 421 15.40 -42.35 8.74
N ALA A 422 14.52 -41.70 7.98
CA ALA A 422 13.19 -41.36 8.45
C ALA A 422 12.57 -42.64 9.03
N LYS A 423 12.24 -42.63 10.33
CA LYS A 423 11.48 -43.71 10.95
C LYS A 423 10.24 -43.94 10.08
N ASP A 424 10.08 -45.18 9.64
CA ASP A 424 9.04 -45.61 8.71
C ASP A 424 7.72 -44.90 9.02
N ALA A 425 7.19 -44.21 8.01
CA ALA A 425 5.82 -43.69 8.09
C ALA A 425 4.90 -44.87 8.45
N PRO A 426 3.97 -44.70 9.41
CA PRO A 426 3.05 -45.77 9.76
C PRO A 426 2.33 -46.24 8.50
N VAL A 427 2.46 -47.54 8.23
CA VAL A 427 1.73 -48.22 7.16
C VAL A 427 0.25 -47.89 7.32
N PRO A 428 -0.42 -47.31 6.31
CA PRO A 428 -1.85 -47.05 6.39
C PRO A 428 -2.56 -48.38 6.62
N ALA A 429 -3.36 -48.44 7.69
CA ALA A 429 -4.16 -49.61 8.01
C ALA A 429 -5.05 -49.96 6.80
N PRO A 430 -5.14 -51.24 6.40
CA PRO A 430 -6.05 -51.66 5.35
C PRO A 430 -7.50 -51.38 5.79
N GLY A 431 -8.24 -50.73 4.89
CA GLY A 431 -9.55 -50.16 5.17
C GLY A 431 -10.58 -51.14 5.74
N LYS A 432 -11.41 -50.60 6.62
CA LYS A 432 -12.75 -51.06 6.92
C LYS A 432 -13.69 -49.87 6.91
#